data_AF-A0A933EDW4-F1
#
_entry.id   AF-A0A933EDW4-F1
#
_cell.length_a   1.000
_cell.length_b   1.000
_cell.length_c   1.000
_cell.angle_alpha   90.00
_cell.angle_beta   90.00
_cell.angle_gamma   90.00
#
_symmetry.space_group_name_H-M   'P 1'
#
loop_
_entity.id
_entity.type
_entity.pdbx_description
1 polymer ?
#
loop_
_entity_poly.entity_id
_entity_poly.type
_entity_poly.pdbx_seq_one_letter_code
_entity_poly.pdbx_strand_id
1 'polypeptide(L)'
;MDDRLQRADATVAAMLDLAGVTASAEERSRVADQWARLVARMEAMDRLPLEGQEPAGMLRLRPTGAEGEGKAPRPAAARRSPAKRASTRRPPTVRSRKRR
;
A
#
# COMPACT_ATOMS: atom_id res chain seq x y z
N MET A 1 24.23 -5.09 -32.35
CA MET A 1 23.56 -5.28 -31.05
C MET A 1 22.77 -4.01 -30.81
N ASP A 2 21.47 -4.09 -30.50
CA ASP A 2 20.58 -2.91 -30.48
C ASP A 2 20.86 -1.98 -29.29
N ASP A 3 21.21 -0.71 -29.55
CA ASP A 3 21.50 0.32 -28.53
C ASP A 3 20.38 0.53 -27.49
N ARG A 4 19.14 0.19 -27.86
CA ARG A 4 17.98 0.25 -26.95
C ARG A 4 17.99 -0.87 -25.92
N LEU A 5 18.37 -2.08 -26.33
CA LEU A 5 18.43 -3.23 -25.42
C LEU A 5 19.56 -3.04 -24.42
N GLN A 6 20.68 -2.48 -24.84
CA GLN A 6 21.81 -2.19 -23.95
C GLN A 6 21.48 -1.10 -22.92
N ARG A 7 20.70 -0.09 -23.31
CA ARG A 7 20.15 0.91 -22.36
C ARG A 7 19.14 0.30 -21.39
N ALA A 8 18.28 -0.60 -21.86
CA ALA A 8 17.33 -1.31 -21.02
C ALA A 8 18.05 -2.17 -19.97
N ASP A 9 19.08 -2.93 -20.37
CA ASP A 9 19.87 -3.77 -19.48
C ASP A 9 20.59 -2.94 -18.39
N ALA A 10 21.24 -1.83 -18.77
CA ALA A 10 21.86 -0.92 -17.80
C ALA A 10 20.85 -0.31 -16.81
N THR A 11 19.65 0.05 -17.31
CA THR A 11 18.58 0.59 -16.46
C THR A 11 18.06 -0.46 -15.48
N VAL A 12 17.83 -1.69 -15.95
CA VAL A 12 17.39 -2.81 -15.11
C VAL A 12 18.45 -3.16 -14.06
N ALA A 13 19.72 -3.17 -14.43
CA ALA A 13 20.81 -3.38 -13.47
C ALA A 13 20.80 -2.33 -12.35
N ALA A 14 20.65 -1.05 -12.69
CA ALA A 14 20.59 0.03 -11.70
C ALA A 14 19.33 -0.05 -10.81
N MET A 15 18.18 -0.43 -11.36
CA MET A 15 16.94 -0.60 -10.57
C MET A 15 17.04 -1.78 -9.60
N LEU A 16 17.64 -2.88 -10.03
CA LEU A 16 17.84 -4.05 -9.17
C LEU A 16 18.82 -3.75 -8.04
N ASP A 17 19.89 -3.00 -8.31
CA ASP A 17 20.84 -2.53 -7.29
C ASP A 17 20.16 -1.61 -6.26
N LEU A 18 19.39 -0.61 -6.74
CA LEU A 18 18.62 0.29 -5.88
C LEU A 18 17.61 -0.45 -4.99
N ALA A 19 16.98 -1.50 -5.52
CA ALA A 19 16.04 -2.34 -4.79
C ALA A 19 16.72 -3.37 -3.87
N GLY A 20 18.05 -3.51 -3.93
CA GLY A 20 18.79 -4.54 -3.21
C GLY A 20 18.46 -5.97 -3.68
N VAL A 21 18.01 -6.12 -4.93
CA VAL A 21 17.61 -7.40 -5.51
C VAL A 21 18.77 -8.00 -6.29
N THR A 22 19.27 -9.14 -5.83
CA THR A 22 20.25 -9.93 -6.57
C THR A 22 19.53 -10.79 -7.62
N ALA A 23 19.92 -10.65 -8.88
CA ALA A 23 19.42 -11.47 -9.99
C ALA A 23 20.58 -12.03 -10.81
N SER A 24 20.42 -13.25 -11.31
CA SER A 24 21.36 -13.87 -12.25
C SER A 24 21.43 -13.10 -13.58
N ALA A 25 22.46 -13.34 -14.39
CA ALA A 25 22.58 -12.72 -15.71
C ALA A 25 21.39 -13.06 -16.62
N GLU A 26 20.86 -14.29 -16.54
CA GLU A 26 19.72 -14.72 -17.32
C GLU A 26 18.41 -14.06 -16.87
N GLU A 27 18.18 -13.94 -15.56
CA GLU A 27 17.03 -13.22 -15.01
C GLU A 27 17.08 -11.73 -15.37
N ARG A 28 18.25 -11.09 -15.27
CA ARG A 28 18.44 -9.69 -15.68
C ARG A 28 18.10 -9.47 -17.14
N SER A 29 18.58 -10.35 -18.02
CA SER A 29 18.28 -10.29 -19.46
C SER A 29 16.77 -10.42 -19.73
N ARG A 30 16.09 -11.37 -19.07
CA ARG A 30 14.63 -11.52 -19.19
C ARG A 30 13.87 -10.28 -18.72
N VAL A 31 14.31 -9.65 -17.62
CA VAL A 31 13.70 -8.42 -17.11
C VAL A 31 13.97 -7.25 -18.05
N ALA A 32 15.16 -7.14 -18.64
CA ALA A 32 15.49 -6.12 -19.64
C ALA A 32 14.60 -6.25 -20.89
N ASP A 33 14.36 -7.47 -21.37
CA ASP A 33 13.43 -7.72 -22.50
C ASP A 33 11.99 -7.30 -22.17
N GLN A 34 11.51 -7.63 -20.96
CA GLN A 34 10.17 -7.25 -20.50
C GLN A 34 10.05 -5.73 -20.33
N TRP A 35 11.06 -5.11 -19.75
CA TRP A 35 11.14 -3.66 -19.56
C TRP A 35 11.11 -2.92 -20.89
N ALA A 36 11.91 -3.36 -21.88
CA ALA A 36 11.93 -2.76 -23.21
C ALA A 36 10.54 -2.80 -23.89
N ARG A 37 9.81 -3.91 -23.76
CA ARG A 37 8.43 -4.04 -24.27
C ARG A 37 7.46 -3.10 -23.56
N LEU A 38 7.59 -2.96 -22.24
CA LEU A 38 6.74 -2.06 -21.45
C LEU A 38 6.98 -0.60 -21.83
N VAL A 39 8.24 -0.17 -21.92
CA VAL A 39 8.61 1.19 -22.34
C VAL A 39 8.06 1.49 -23.73
N ALA A 40 8.24 0.60 -24.70
CA ALA A 40 7.68 0.78 -26.04
C ALA A 40 6.14 0.91 -26.03
N ARG A 41 5.46 0.18 -25.16
CA ARG A 41 4.01 0.32 -24.97
C ARG A 41 3.66 1.67 -24.32
N MET A 42 4.41 2.13 -23.34
CA MET A 42 4.19 3.43 -22.68
C MET A 42 4.42 4.59 -23.63
N GLU A 43 5.48 4.59 -24.43
CA GLU A 43 5.77 5.60 -25.45
C GLU A 43 4.63 5.71 -26.48
N ALA A 44 3.94 4.59 -26.78
CA ALA A 44 2.75 4.62 -27.63
C ALA A 44 1.53 5.27 -26.96
N MET A 45 1.43 5.22 -25.63
CA MET A 45 0.35 5.81 -24.83
C MET A 45 0.62 7.27 -24.43
N ASP A 46 1.88 7.68 -24.32
CA ASP A 46 2.31 9.04 -23.91
C ASP A 46 1.92 10.15 -24.90
N ARG A 47 1.31 9.76 -26.03
CA ARG A 47 0.66 10.66 -26.99
C ARG A 47 -0.74 11.11 -26.58
N LEU A 48 -1.23 10.69 -25.41
CA LEU A 48 -2.53 11.09 -24.89
C LEU A 48 -2.43 12.45 -24.18
N PRO A 49 -3.26 13.45 -24.54
CA PRO A 49 -3.28 14.72 -23.83
C PRO A 49 -3.80 14.51 -22.40
N LEU A 50 -2.99 14.83 -21.40
CA LEU A 50 -3.30 14.69 -19.97
C LEU A 50 -3.84 16.00 -19.34
N GLU A 51 -4.15 17.01 -20.15
CA GLU A 51 -4.62 18.32 -19.68
C GLU A 51 -5.93 18.18 -18.88
N GLY A 52 -5.91 18.65 -17.63
CA GLY A 52 -7.05 18.61 -16.72
C GLY A 52 -7.32 17.26 -16.06
N GLN A 53 -6.47 16.25 -16.26
CA GLN A 53 -6.57 14.99 -15.51
C GLN A 53 -5.88 15.09 -14.16
N GLU A 54 -6.68 15.05 -13.10
CA GLU A 54 -6.20 14.88 -11.73
C GLU A 54 -5.74 13.41 -11.53
N PRO A 55 -4.55 13.14 -10.98
CA PRO A 55 -4.11 11.79 -10.71
C PRO A 55 -5.12 11.01 -9.85
N ALA A 56 -5.46 9.81 -10.33
CA ALA A 56 -6.32 8.90 -9.60
C ALA A 56 -5.71 8.58 -8.24
N GLY A 57 -6.46 8.82 -7.16
CA GLY A 57 -6.02 8.52 -5.80
C GLY A 57 -5.44 9.70 -5.02
N MET A 58 -5.49 10.94 -5.52
CA MET A 58 -5.20 12.09 -4.68
C MET A 58 -6.19 12.21 -3.52
N LEU A 59 -5.67 12.10 -2.30
CA LEU A 59 -6.43 12.38 -1.09
C LEU A 59 -6.70 13.88 -1.04
N ARG A 60 -7.94 14.29 -1.32
CA ARG A 60 -8.36 15.68 -1.13
C ARG A 60 -8.39 15.96 0.37
N LEU A 61 -7.35 16.59 0.89
CA LEU A 61 -7.33 17.08 2.26
C LEU A 61 -8.37 18.19 2.37
N ARG A 62 -9.55 17.88 2.91
CA ARG A 62 -10.53 18.91 3.29
C ARG A 62 -9.91 19.65 4.49
N PRO A 63 -9.65 20.97 4.42
CA PRO A 63 -9.19 21.70 5.58
C PRO A 63 -10.29 21.60 6.65
N THR A 64 -10.00 20.89 7.75
CA THR A 64 -10.83 20.90 8.95
C THR A 64 -10.73 22.29 9.56
N GLY A 65 -11.60 23.20 9.11
CA GLY A 65 -11.58 24.58 9.60
C GLY A 65 -12.73 25.48 9.15
N ALA A 66 -13.76 24.95 8.49
CA ALA A 66 -14.91 25.75 8.05
C ALA A 66 -16.25 25.10 8.39
N GLU A 67 -16.33 24.35 9.50
CA GLU A 67 -17.61 24.06 10.15
C GLU A 67 -17.65 24.94 11.41
N GLY A 68 -18.45 25.99 11.32
CA GLY A 68 -18.64 26.96 12.38
C GLY A 68 -19.09 26.30 13.68
N GLU A 69 -18.64 26.89 14.78
CA GLU A 69 -19.37 27.01 16.06
C GLU A 69 -20.38 25.90 16.40
N GLY A 70 -19.92 24.65 16.47
CA GLY A 70 -20.64 23.54 17.07
C GLY A 70 -20.07 23.24 18.45
N LYS A 71 -20.76 23.66 19.51
CA LYS A 71 -20.39 23.52 20.93
C LYS A 71 -19.60 22.25 21.24
N ALA A 72 -18.41 22.41 21.82
CA ALA A 72 -17.65 21.30 22.40
C ALA A 72 -18.51 20.52 23.41
N PRO A 73 -18.49 19.18 23.41
CA PRO A 73 -19.13 18.41 24.47
C PRO A 73 -18.39 18.69 25.79
N ARG A 74 -19.12 19.18 26.79
CA ARG A 74 -18.61 19.38 28.16
C ARG A 74 -18.05 18.05 28.70
N PRO A 75 -16.83 18.02 29.28
CA PRO A 75 -16.35 16.83 29.95
C PRO A 75 -17.21 16.56 31.19
N ALA A 76 -17.91 15.41 31.20
CA ALA A 76 -18.63 14.94 32.36
C ALA A 76 -17.62 14.56 33.46
N ALA A 77 -17.75 15.18 34.62
CA ALA A 77 -16.88 15.01 35.76
C ALA A 77 -16.75 13.54 36.21
N ALA A 78 -15.51 13.14 36.52
CA ALA A 78 -15.15 11.86 37.07
C ALA A 78 -15.90 11.56 38.38
N ARG A 79 -16.79 10.57 38.38
CA ARG A 79 -17.32 9.97 39.62
C ARG A 79 -16.43 8.79 40.03
N ARG A 80 -15.71 8.97 41.14
CA ARG A 80 -14.87 7.97 41.80
C ARG A 80 -15.74 6.88 42.48
N SER A 81 -15.55 5.62 42.07
CA SER A 81 -15.32 4.35 42.84
C SER A 81 -16.29 3.94 43.99
N PRO A 82 -16.56 2.63 44.27
CA PRO A 82 -15.51 1.65 44.58
C PRO A 82 -15.69 0.21 44.04
N ALA A 83 -14.55 -0.50 44.10
CA ALA A 83 -14.34 -1.89 43.72
C ALA A 83 -15.25 -2.89 44.46
N LYS A 84 -15.72 -3.92 43.73
CA LYS A 84 -16.00 -5.23 44.30
C LYS A 84 -15.09 -6.27 43.67
N ARG A 85 -14.28 -6.87 44.53
CA ARG A 85 -13.28 -7.90 44.26
C ARG A 85 -13.95 -9.27 44.33
N ALA A 86 -13.56 -10.15 43.40
CA ALA A 86 -13.54 -11.61 43.43
C ALA A 86 -14.87 -12.41 43.43
N SER A 87 -15.04 -13.26 42.41
CA SER A 87 -14.94 -14.72 42.62
C SER A 87 -14.88 -15.47 41.28
N THR A 88 -13.98 -16.44 41.27
CA THR A 88 -13.63 -17.41 40.23
C THR A 88 -14.80 -18.26 39.74
N ARG A 89 -14.92 -18.46 38.41
CA ARG A 89 -15.41 -19.74 37.89
C ARG A 89 -14.80 -20.06 36.52
N ARG A 90 -14.16 -21.24 36.49
CA ARG A 90 -13.53 -21.95 35.37
C ARG A 90 -14.44 -22.08 34.13
N PRO A 91 -13.85 -22.34 32.94
CA PRO A 91 -14.59 -22.49 31.69
C PRO A 91 -15.29 -23.85 31.61
N PRO A 92 -16.46 -23.96 30.95
CA PRO A 92 -16.90 -25.26 30.44
C PRO A 92 -16.21 -25.54 29.10
N THR A 93 -15.28 -26.49 29.15
CA THR A 93 -14.82 -27.28 28.00
C THR A 93 -15.92 -28.27 27.55
N VAL A 94 -15.77 -28.74 26.31
CA VAL A 94 -16.32 -29.98 25.72
C VAL A 94 -17.69 -29.86 25.03
N ARG A 95 -17.74 -30.08 23.71
CA ARG A 95 -18.06 -31.43 23.17
C ARG A 95 -17.78 -31.59 21.68
N SER A 96 -16.87 -32.51 21.38
CA SER A 96 -16.68 -33.14 20.08
C SER A 96 -18.00 -33.72 19.56
N ARG A 97 -18.31 -33.50 18.28
CA ARG A 97 -19.30 -34.33 17.57
C ARG A 97 -18.75 -34.76 16.22
N LYS A 98 -18.08 -35.92 16.25
CA LYS A 98 -17.84 -36.78 15.10
C LYS A 98 -19.20 -37.37 14.70
N ARG A 99 -19.65 -37.15 13.46
CA ARG A 99 -20.69 -37.95 12.84
C ARG A 99 -20.26 -38.25 11.41
N ARG A 100 -19.95 -39.55 11.23
CA ARG A 100 -19.85 -40.38 10.03
C ARG A 100 -19.38 -39.73 8.75
#